data_AF-A0AAN6MAJ7-F1
#
_entry.id   AF-A0AAN6MAJ7-F1
#
_cell.length_a   1.000
_cell.length_b   1.000
_cell.length_c   1.000
_cell.angle_alpha   90.00
_cell.angle_beta   90.00
_cell.angle_gamma   90.00
#
_symmetry.space_group_name_H-M   'P 1'
#
loop_
_entity.id
_entity.type
_entity.pdbx_description
1 polymer ?
#
loop_
_entity_poly.entity_id
_entity_poly.type
_entity_poly.pdbx_seq_one_letter_code
_entity_poly.pdbx_strand_id
1 'polypeptide(L)'
;MGTPHQGGNGVQLGRILANVASLFVAADDRLLKHLEQDSEWLQQQLGQFAPISGDFVTKFAYEEYATPTVLGHSIMVVPRASAVVPGHADAEPIVIHANHTSMVRYPSRQNSGYMTVSENLQIMAMDAKEHVQQRWEREKRVDDGRSNAARFTLSLSLSGVTETSHFIAREEELILMRQVLHTQPGRRTIVVHGLGGMGKTQLAIAYMKRHRNDYSASIWLNARDETSLNQSFRNAARRILQEHPLLSYMQSAVADKDSDASMAVKRWLDEPRNDQWLLIYDNYDHPKMGGDLGATAARDSGSPGRLVEEVDQPVPEGYDIRRYLPDAHQGAVIVTTRSSTVHIGELLRLRKLRNMEDSLRILESTSARKGTQDDAAAVALARKLDGLPLALSTAGTYLAQVSTSWGQYLQDYESAWNQLQKLSPQLLTYENRAMYSTWNISYESIRRRSESAAMLLRFGSTFDSGPKWDRVEWV
;
A
#
# COMPACT_ATOMS: atom_id res chain seq x y z
N MET A 1 15.31 25.01 3.76
CA MET A 1 14.94 26.41 3.49
C MET A 1 13.52 26.41 2.99
N GLY A 2 12.60 27.15 3.61
CA GLY A 2 11.19 27.06 3.19
C GLY A 2 10.24 27.88 4.05
N THR A 3 10.54 29.17 4.23
CA THR A 3 9.52 30.15 4.63
C THR A 3 9.07 30.88 3.36
N PRO A 4 7.76 31.03 3.11
CA PRO A 4 7.26 31.82 2.00
C PRO A 4 7.82 33.25 2.07
N HIS A 5 8.49 33.71 1.02
CA HIS A 5 9.07 35.05 0.92
C HIS A 5 9.08 35.48 -0.55
N GLN A 6 9.09 36.79 -0.81
CA GLN A 6 8.99 37.30 -2.19
C GLN A 6 10.30 37.28 -2.98
N GLY A 7 11.37 36.71 -2.41
CA GLY A 7 12.72 37.04 -2.86
C GLY A 7 13.00 38.53 -2.75
N GLY A 8 14.12 38.96 -3.30
CA GLY A 8 14.58 40.34 -3.38
C GLY A 8 15.78 40.37 -4.33
N ASN A 9 16.16 41.54 -4.85
CA ASN A 9 17.14 41.70 -5.94
C ASN A 9 18.22 40.61 -5.95
N GLY A 10 18.08 39.63 -6.85
CA GLY A 10 18.62 38.27 -6.72
C GLY A 10 20.15 38.15 -6.52
N VAL A 11 20.92 39.16 -6.94
CA VAL A 11 22.37 39.19 -6.73
C VAL A 11 22.76 39.64 -5.32
N GLN A 12 21.90 40.39 -4.63
CA GLN A 12 22.15 40.83 -3.26
C GLN A 12 21.77 39.76 -2.24
N LEU A 13 20.56 39.19 -2.27
CA LEU A 13 20.13 38.21 -1.25
C LEU A 13 20.97 36.93 -1.22
N GLY A 14 21.31 36.36 -2.39
CA GLY A 14 22.17 35.17 -2.47
C GLY A 14 23.58 35.47 -1.94
N ARG A 15 24.15 36.62 -2.30
CA ARG A 15 25.47 37.06 -1.82
C ARG A 15 25.45 37.44 -0.33
N ILE A 16 24.34 37.95 0.17
CA ILE A 16 24.10 38.29 1.58
C ILE A 16 23.96 37.00 2.41
N LEU A 17 23.16 36.03 1.97
CA LEU A 17 23.00 34.74 2.63
C LEU A 17 24.30 33.92 2.58
N ALA A 18 25.07 33.98 1.48
CA ALA A 18 26.40 33.38 1.40
C ALA A 18 27.39 34.05 2.37
N ASN A 19 27.36 35.39 2.50
CA ASN A 19 28.21 36.14 3.43
C ASN A 19 27.81 35.97 4.91
N VAL A 20 26.53 35.71 5.20
CA VAL A 20 26.06 35.38 6.55
C VAL A 20 26.30 33.90 6.87
N ALA A 21 26.09 32.99 5.91
CA ALA A 21 26.38 31.57 6.06
C ALA A 21 27.88 31.34 6.27
N SER A 22 28.77 32.05 5.59
CA SER A 22 30.22 31.94 5.76
C SER A 22 30.74 32.32 7.16
N LEU A 23 29.93 33.02 7.98
CA LEU A 23 30.21 33.25 9.39
C LEU A 23 29.92 32.02 10.28
N PHE A 24 29.18 31.02 9.78
CA PHE A 24 28.71 29.87 10.56
C PHE A 24 29.03 28.49 9.93
N VAL A 25 29.09 28.35 8.60
CA VAL A 25 29.34 27.09 7.85
C VAL A 25 29.90 27.39 6.44
N ALA A 26 30.74 26.52 5.86
CA ALA A 26 31.14 26.60 4.46
C ALA A 26 29.93 26.41 3.52
N ALA A 27 29.56 27.44 2.75
CA ALA A 27 28.36 27.45 1.91
C ALA A 27 28.56 26.69 0.58
N ASP A 28 27.54 25.93 0.17
CA ASP A 28 27.46 25.20 -1.12
C ASP A 28 26.68 26.06 -2.14
N ASP A 29 27.32 26.40 -3.26
CA ASP A 29 26.84 27.36 -4.27
C ASP A 29 25.55 26.93 -5.00
N ARG A 30 25.17 25.65 -4.91
CA ARG A 30 23.95 25.13 -5.56
C ARG A 30 22.64 25.62 -4.94
N LEU A 31 22.63 25.94 -3.65
CA LEU A 31 21.44 26.46 -2.95
C LEU A 31 21.13 27.93 -3.31
N LEU A 32 22.14 28.69 -3.72
CA LEU A 32 22.03 30.13 -3.97
C LEU A 32 21.24 30.46 -5.25
N LYS A 33 21.29 29.59 -6.26
CA LYS A 33 20.54 29.76 -7.52
C LYS A 33 19.01 29.68 -7.35
N HIS A 34 18.52 29.02 -6.30
CA HIS A 34 17.08 28.86 -6.04
C HIS A 34 16.48 30.00 -5.20
N LEU A 35 17.29 30.96 -4.76
CA LEU A 35 16.89 32.10 -3.94
C LEU A 35 16.76 33.42 -4.73
N GLU A 36 16.96 33.38 -6.05
CA GLU A 36 16.81 34.54 -6.93
C GLU A 36 15.32 34.92 -7.08
N GLN A 37 15.04 36.23 -7.03
CA GLN A 37 13.71 36.76 -7.31
C GLN A 37 13.28 36.34 -8.73
N ASP A 38 12.03 35.86 -8.87
CA ASP A 38 11.46 35.25 -10.08
C ASP A 38 11.97 33.85 -10.45
N SER A 39 12.60 33.13 -9.50
CA SER A 39 12.79 31.69 -9.67
C SER A 39 11.43 30.99 -9.85
N GLU A 40 11.29 30.22 -10.93
CA GLU A 40 10.10 29.37 -11.17
C GLU A 40 9.79 28.49 -9.95
N TRP A 41 10.83 28.07 -9.22
CA TRP A 41 10.68 27.27 -8.00
C TRP A 41 10.03 28.06 -6.85
N LEU A 42 10.43 29.33 -6.62
CA LEU A 42 9.82 30.18 -5.60
C LEU A 42 8.38 30.55 -5.97
N GLN A 43 8.11 30.81 -7.25
CA GLN A 43 6.76 31.08 -7.73
C GLN A 43 5.84 29.84 -7.60
N GLN A 44 6.36 28.64 -7.86
CA GLN A 44 5.63 27.38 -7.64
C GLN A 44 5.33 27.15 -6.14
N GLN A 45 6.31 27.38 -5.26
CA GLN A 45 6.12 27.26 -3.81
C GLN A 45 5.12 28.29 -3.27
N LEU A 46 5.19 29.55 -3.70
CA LEU A 46 4.22 30.58 -3.35
C LEU A 46 2.82 30.26 -3.90
N GLY A 47 2.72 29.71 -5.11
CA GLY A 47 1.47 29.26 -5.71
C GLY A 47 0.82 28.09 -4.96
N GLN A 48 1.61 27.19 -4.37
CA GLN A 48 1.11 26.10 -3.51
C GLN A 48 0.76 26.59 -2.11
N PHE A 49 1.47 27.59 -1.58
CA PHE A 49 1.23 28.13 -0.24
C PHE A 49 0.00 29.07 -0.20
N ALA A 50 -0.21 29.90 -1.23
CA ALA A 50 -1.28 30.90 -1.23
C ALA A 50 -2.68 30.35 -0.93
N PRO A 51 -3.13 29.21 -1.51
CA PRO A 51 -4.46 28.65 -1.23
C PRO A 51 -4.67 28.17 0.22
N ILE A 52 -3.60 27.72 0.90
CA ILE A 52 -3.66 27.19 2.26
C ILE A 52 -3.30 28.22 3.33
N SER A 53 -2.69 29.33 2.92
CA SER A 53 -2.15 30.33 3.83
C SER A 53 -3.24 31.02 4.67
N GLY A 54 -4.42 31.27 4.08
CA GLY A 54 -5.58 31.83 4.78
C GLY A 54 -6.19 30.91 5.86
N ASP A 55 -5.76 29.65 5.92
CA ASP A 55 -6.17 28.72 6.97
C ASP A 55 -5.29 28.83 8.22
N PHE A 56 -4.29 29.72 8.29
CA PHE A 56 -3.43 29.87 9.46
C PHE A 56 -3.08 31.34 9.74
N VAL A 57 -3.17 31.72 11.02
CA VAL A 57 -2.64 33.01 11.47
C VAL A 57 -1.12 32.95 11.33
N THR A 58 -0.56 33.84 10.51
CA THR A 58 0.87 33.85 10.21
C THR A 58 1.48 35.18 10.62
N LYS A 59 2.50 35.13 11.50
CA LYS A 59 3.28 36.31 11.90
C LYS A 59 4.64 36.27 11.20
N PHE A 60 4.98 37.33 10.48
CA PHE A 60 6.24 37.44 9.75
C PHE A 60 7.21 38.37 10.48
N ALA A 61 8.21 37.81 11.13
CA ALA A 61 9.23 38.59 11.84
C ALA A 61 10.35 39.05 10.89
N TYR A 62 10.69 40.34 10.95
CA TYR A 62 11.80 40.90 10.18
C TYR A 62 12.69 41.80 11.04
N GLU A 63 13.95 41.94 10.61
CA GLU A 63 14.95 42.77 11.30
C GLU A 63 14.74 44.26 10.98
N GLU A 64 15.06 45.14 11.94
CA GLU A 64 15.06 46.59 11.73
C GLU A 64 16.46 47.13 11.40
N TYR A 65 17.50 46.54 11.99
CA TYR A 65 18.88 47.04 11.86
C TYR A 65 19.69 46.22 10.87
N ALA A 66 20.51 46.92 10.09
CA ALA A 66 21.42 46.28 9.17
C ALA A 66 22.46 45.43 9.93
N THR A 67 22.73 44.23 9.40
CA THR A 67 23.75 43.31 9.90
C THR A 67 25.13 43.73 9.40
N PRO A 68 26.12 43.97 10.29
CA PRO A 68 27.49 44.25 9.88
C PRO A 68 28.11 43.05 9.17
N THR A 69 28.81 43.29 8.06
CA THR A 69 29.53 42.27 7.30
C THR A 69 31.03 42.33 7.59
N VAL A 70 31.73 41.23 7.32
CA VAL A 70 33.21 41.10 7.48
C VAL A 70 33.98 42.14 6.64
N LEU A 71 33.36 42.67 5.58
CA LEU A 71 33.94 43.68 4.69
C LEU A 71 33.72 45.13 5.18
N GLY A 72 33.20 45.34 6.39
CA GLY A 72 33.03 46.67 6.99
C GLY A 72 31.78 47.45 6.56
N HIS A 73 30.93 46.88 5.70
CA HIS A 73 29.63 47.43 5.32
C HIS A 73 28.49 46.74 6.08
N SER A 74 27.37 47.44 6.32
CA SER A 74 26.17 46.84 6.92
C SER A 74 25.08 46.63 5.87
N ILE A 75 24.35 45.52 5.97
CA ILE A 75 23.33 45.11 5.00
C ILE A 75 22.01 44.76 5.69
N MET A 76 20.87 45.06 5.06
CA MET A 76 19.59 44.47 5.46
C MET A 76 19.48 43.09 4.80
N VAL A 77 19.43 42.04 5.62
CA VAL A 77 19.35 40.64 5.16
C VAL A 77 17.94 40.32 4.69
N VAL A 78 16.90 40.69 5.43
CA VAL A 78 15.51 40.49 5.03
C VAL A 78 14.74 41.81 5.11
N PRO A 79 14.62 42.55 3.99
CA PRO A 79 13.79 43.74 3.93
C PRO A 79 12.31 43.42 4.20
N ARG A 80 11.57 44.36 4.79
CA ARG A 80 10.13 44.22 5.08
C ARG A 80 9.31 43.74 3.88
N ALA A 81 9.60 44.25 2.69
CA ALA A 81 8.91 43.88 1.45
C ALA A 81 9.12 42.39 1.06
N SER A 82 10.26 41.81 1.43
CA SER A 82 10.55 40.39 1.18
C SER A 82 9.96 39.46 2.26
N ALA A 83 9.73 39.99 3.46
CA ALA A 83 9.20 39.25 4.61
C ALA A 83 7.68 39.02 4.57
N VAL A 84 6.94 39.74 3.71
CA VAL A 84 5.47 39.67 3.66
C VAL A 84 5.02 39.18 2.29
N VAL A 85 4.07 38.23 2.27
CA VAL A 85 3.45 37.74 1.04
C VAL A 85 2.25 38.64 0.67
N PRO A 86 2.21 39.28 -0.52
CA PRO A 86 1.09 40.11 -0.94
C PRO A 86 -0.20 39.31 -1.10
N GLY A 87 -1.32 39.89 -0.65
CA GLY A 87 -2.66 39.31 -0.82
C GLY A 87 -3.13 38.40 0.33
N HIS A 88 -2.38 38.28 1.41
CA HIS A 88 -2.79 37.50 2.59
C HIS A 88 -3.67 38.32 3.53
N ALA A 89 -4.83 37.78 3.91
CA ALA A 89 -5.81 38.49 4.76
C ALA A 89 -5.37 38.60 6.23
N ASP A 90 -4.73 37.55 6.78
CA ASP A 90 -4.38 37.43 8.21
C ASP A 90 -2.86 37.32 8.47
N ALA A 91 -2.05 37.97 7.64
CA ALA A 91 -0.60 38.02 7.80
C ALA A 91 -0.18 39.33 8.43
N GLU A 92 0.40 39.26 9.63
CA GLU A 92 0.90 40.45 10.31
C GLU A 92 2.44 40.47 10.37
N PRO A 93 3.08 41.50 9.80
CA PRO A 93 4.51 41.68 9.94
C PRO A 93 4.85 42.22 11.34
N ILE A 94 5.77 41.57 12.04
CA ILE A 94 6.30 42.02 13.32
C ILE A 94 7.75 42.49 13.14
N VAL A 95 8.03 43.72 13.56
CA VAL A 95 9.39 44.27 13.53
C VAL A 95 10.15 43.85 14.79
N ILE A 96 11.38 43.38 14.63
CA ILE A 96 12.30 43.11 15.74
C ILE A 96 13.42 44.15 15.69
N HIS A 97 13.56 44.93 16.76
CA HIS A 97 14.60 45.95 16.94
C HIS A 97 15.99 45.33 17.17
N ALA A 98 16.45 44.57 16.18
CA ALA A 98 17.70 43.82 16.17
C ALA A 98 18.17 43.68 14.71
N ASN A 99 19.41 43.20 14.55
CA ASN A 99 19.92 42.75 13.25
C ASN A 99 19.74 41.23 13.09
N HIS A 100 19.91 40.71 11.88
CA HIS A 100 19.66 39.31 11.51
C HIS A 100 20.38 38.29 12.42
N THR A 101 21.58 38.62 12.89
CA THR A 101 22.37 37.73 13.76
C THR A 101 21.86 37.66 15.19
N SER A 102 21.09 38.66 15.63
CA SER A 102 20.63 38.82 17.01
C SER A 102 19.11 38.80 17.17
N MET A 103 18.34 38.86 16.08
CA MET A 103 16.87 38.96 16.14
C MET A 103 16.14 37.77 16.78
N VAL A 104 16.81 36.61 16.87
CA VAL A 104 16.32 35.41 17.57
C VAL A 104 17.09 35.10 18.86
N ARG A 105 18.00 35.98 19.28
CA ARG A 105 18.85 35.81 20.46
C ARG A 105 18.46 36.85 21.49
N TYR A 106 17.74 36.42 22.52
CA TYR A 106 17.25 37.32 23.56
C TYR A 106 18.11 37.19 24.82
N PRO A 107 18.79 38.26 25.26
CA PRO A 107 19.65 38.22 26.45
C PRO A 107 18.87 38.11 27.76
N SER A 108 17.60 38.54 27.77
CA SER A 108 16.71 38.41 28.92
C SER A 108 15.24 38.47 28.51
N ARG A 109 14.33 38.17 29.45
CA ARG A 109 12.88 38.29 29.25
C ARG A 109 12.39 39.75 29.15
N GLN A 110 13.23 40.72 29.52
CA GLN A 110 12.93 42.15 29.41
C GLN A 110 13.39 42.75 28.07
N ASN A 111 14.00 41.95 27.19
CA ASN A 111 14.38 42.41 25.86
C ASN A 111 13.13 42.72 25.01
N SER A 112 13.15 43.83 24.27
CA SER A 112 12.02 44.27 23.44
C SER A 112 11.60 43.21 22.43
N GLY A 113 12.55 42.59 21.72
CA GLY A 113 12.26 41.51 20.77
C GLY A 113 11.63 40.28 21.43
N TYR A 114 12.09 39.92 22.63
CA TYR A 114 11.49 38.81 23.40
C TYR A 114 10.05 39.12 23.78
N MET A 115 9.78 40.33 24.30
CA MET A 115 8.43 40.75 24.68
C MET A 115 7.51 40.76 23.45
N THR A 116 7.94 41.34 22.33
CA THR A 116 7.16 41.38 21.09
C THR A 116 6.79 39.98 20.57
N VAL A 117 7.74 39.04 20.53
CA VAL A 117 7.44 37.66 20.09
C VAL A 117 6.57 36.93 21.11
N SER A 118 6.87 37.07 22.41
CA SER A 118 6.12 36.42 23.48
C SER A 118 4.67 36.89 23.54
N GLU A 119 4.41 38.19 23.39
CA GLU A 119 3.05 38.75 23.35
C GLU A 119 2.25 38.20 22.18
N ASN A 120 2.84 38.17 20.97
CA ASN A 120 2.19 37.59 19.80
C ASN A 120 1.88 36.10 19.99
N LEU A 121 2.81 35.32 20.56
CA LEU A 121 2.60 33.90 20.85
C LEU A 121 1.52 33.67 21.92
N GLN A 122 1.45 34.54 22.94
CA GLN A 122 0.42 34.47 23.97
C GLN A 122 -0.97 34.77 23.40
N ILE A 123 -1.09 35.80 22.55
CA ILE A 123 -2.34 36.11 21.83
C ILE A 123 -2.76 34.92 20.98
N MET A 124 -1.85 34.39 20.16
CA MET A 124 -2.11 33.19 19.36
C MET A 124 -2.55 31.99 20.20
N ALA A 125 -1.97 31.79 21.39
CA ALA A 125 -2.34 30.71 22.29
C ALA A 125 -3.70 30.93 22.98
N MET A 126 -4.05 32.18 23.31
CA MET A 126 -5.36 32.54 23.87
C MET A 126 -6.47 32.28 22.85
N ASP A 127 -6.26 32.70 21.60
CA ASP A 127 -7.25 32.59 20.53
C ASP A 127 -7.29 31.18 19.93
N ALA A 128 -6.26 30.36 20.15
CA ALA A 128 -6.13 29.01 19.58
C ALA A 128 -7.33 28.13 19.90
N LYS A 129 -7.86 28.17 21.13
CA LYS A 129 -8.98 27.30 21.52
C LYS A 129 -10.23 27.60 20.69
N GLU A 130 -10.56 28.87 20.49
CA GLU A 130 -11.71 29.28 19.71
C GLU A 130 -11.49 28.98 18.22
N HIS A 131 -10.33 29.32 17.65
CA HIS A 131 -10.06 29.04 16.25
C HIS A 131 -10.03 27.54 15.94
N VAL A 132 -9.45 26.71 16.82
CA VAL A 132 -9.47 25.26 16.68
C VAL A 132 -10.90 24.74 16.76
N GLN A 133 -11.70 25.20 17.72
CA GLN A 133 -13.10 24.81 17.85
C GLN A 133 -13.93 25.23 16.63
N GLN A 134 -13.79 26.46 16.15
CA GLN A 134 -14.47 26.95 14.94
C GLN A 134 -14.06 26.19 13.68
N ARG A 135 -12.81 25.75 13.56
CA ARG A 135 -12.34 24.88 12.46
C ARG A 135 -13.01 23.52 12.52
N TRP A 136 -13.03 22.87 13.70
CA TRP A 136 -13.74 21.61 13.90
C TRP A 136 -15.24 21.75 13.65
N GLU A 137 -15.88 22.87 14.03
CA GLU A 137 -17.29 23.14 13.77
C GLU A 137 -17.58 23.51 12.30
N ARG A 138 -16.64 24.15 11.60
CA ARG A 138 -16.73 24.39 10.16
C ARG A 138 -16.58 23.07 9.40
N GLU A 139 -15.62 22.23 9.79
CA GLU A 139 -15.46 20.88 9.26
C GLU A 139 -16.70 20.03 9.53
N LYS A 140 -17.24 20.07 10.75
CA LYS A 140 -18.50 19.42 11.10
C LYS A 140 -19.69 19.96 10.31
N ARG A 141 -19.82 21.28 10.09
CA ARG A 141 -20.88 21.86 9.24
C ARG A 141 -20.72 21.51 7.76
N VAL A 142 -19.49 21.38 7.29
CA VAL A 142 -19.17 20.87 5.95
C VAL A 142 -19.54 19.38 5.87
N ASP A 143 -19.28 18.59 6.91
CA ASP A 143 -19.71 17.18 7.02
C ASP A 143 -21.24 17.03 7.12
N ASP A 144 -21.91 17.86 7.91
CA ASP A 144 -23.36 17.92 8.03
C ASP A 144 -24.01 18.39 6.71
N GLY A 145 -23.33 19.29 5.98
CA GLY A 145 -23.68 19.68 4.60
C GLY A 145 -23.43 18.57 3.57
N ARG A 146 -22.39 17.74 3.77
CA ARG A 146 -22.07 16.54 2.97
C ARG A 146 -23.10 15.42 3.18
N SER A 147 -23.75 15.31 4.35
CA SER A 147 -24.85 14.35 4.54
C SER A 147 -26.11 14.63 3.71
N ASN A 148 -26.30 15.86 3.21
CA ASN A 148 -27.41 16.21 2.32
C ASN A 148 -27.12 15.99 0.82
N ALA A 149 -25.88 15.68 0.43
CA ALA A 149 -25.50 15.35 -0.95
C ALA A 149 -24.98 13.91 -1.01
N ALA A 150 -25.67 13.04 -1.77
CA ALA A 150 -25.44 11.58 -1.84
C ALA A 150 -23.97 11.15 -1.67
N ARG A 151 -23.67 10.35 -0.63
CA ARG A 151 -22.32 9.85 -0.34
C ARG A 151 -21.78 9.04 -1.54
N PHE A 152 -20.46 9.08 -1.80
CA PHE A 152 -19.89 8.22 -2.83
C PHE A 152 -20.00 6.77 -2.38
N THR A 153 -20.85 6.00 -3.06
CA THR A 153 -21.03 4.57 -2.82
C THR A 153 -20.60 3.77 -4.04
N LEU A 154 -19.95 2.64 -3.82
CA LEU A 154 -19.65 1.68 -4.88
C LEU A 154 -20.09 0.30 -4.43
N SER A 155 -21.05 -0.27 -5.17
CA SER A 155 -21.58 -1.60 -4.91
C SER A 155 -20.47 -2.65 -4.90
N LEU A 156 -20.52 -3.57 -3.94
CA LEU A 156 -19.55 -4.66 -3.83
C LEU A 156 -19.60 -5.54 -5.09
N SER A 157 -18.44 -5.77 -5.72
CA SER A 157 -18.32 -6.70 -6.84
C SER A 157 -17.10 -7.59 -6.64
N LEU A 158 -17.35 -8.89 -6.76
CA LEU A 158 -16.36 -9.96 -6.78
C LEU A 158 -16.23 -10.57 -8.18
N SER A 159 -16.66 -9.84 -9.22
CA SER A 159 -16.58 -10.30 -10.61
C SER A 159 -15.13 -10.61 -10.99
N GLY A 160 -14.86 -11.88 -11.31
CA GLY A 160 -13.53 -12.37 -11.68
C GLY A 160 -12.70 -12.95 -10.52
N VAL A 161 -13.26 -13.02 -9.30
CA VAL A 161 -12.62 -13.68 -8.16
C VAL A 161 -13.32 -15.01 -7.88
N THR A 162 -12.57 -16.10 -7.74
CA THR A 162 -13.13 -17.40 -7.39
C THR A 162 -13.36 -17.48 -5.89
N GLU A 163 -14.60 -17.72 -5.48
CA GLU A 163 -14.99 -17.84 -4.09
C GLU A 163 -15.22 -19.30 -3.71
N THR A 164 -14.82 -19.66 -2.48
CA THR A 164 -15.22 -20.95 -1.90
C THR A 164 -16.65 -20.87 -1.36
N SER A 165 -17.44 -21.94 -1.55
CA SER A 165 -18.81 -22.03 -1.03
C SER A 165 -18.88 -21.98 0.50
N HIS A 166 -17.89 -22.57 1.17
CA HIS A 166 -17.80 -22.60 2.63
C HIS A 166 -16.41 -22.13 3.07
N PHE A 167 -16.34 -20.91 3.62
CA PHE A 167 -15.13 -20.42 4.27
C PHE A 167 -15.08 -20.94 5.71
N ILE A 168 -14.01 -21.65 6.07
CA ILE A 168 -13.88 -22.36 7.35
C ILE A 168 -12.64 -21.86 8.09
N ALA A 169 -12.76 -21.74 9.43
CA ALA A 169 -11.74 -21.26 10.35
C ALA A 169 -11.38 -19.76 10.18
N ARG A 170 -10.20 -19.38 10.68
CA ARG A 170 -9.58 -18.05 10.55
C ARG A 170 -10.24 -16.90 11.30
N GLU A 171 -11.01 -17.20 12.35
CA GLU A 171 -11.67 -16.17 13.15
C GLU A 171 -10.66 -15.26 13.85
N GLU A 172 -9.56 -15.83 14.36
CA GLU A 172 -8.46 -15.06 14.98
C GLU A 172 -7.84 -14.07 13.99
N GLU A 173 -7.54 -14.52 12.77
CA GLU A 173 -7.00 -13.66 11.72
C GLU A 173 -8.00 -12.58 11.28
N LEU A 174 -9.29 -12.89 11.18
CA LEU A 174 -10.34 -11.90 10.85
C LEU A 174 -10.49 -10.84 11.94
N ILE A 175 -10.42 -11.23 13.22
CA ILE A 175 -10.46 -10.30 14.36
C ILE A 175 -9.25 -9.36 14.31
N LEU A 176 -8.05 -9.89 14.05
CA LEU A 176 -6.85 -9.07 13.91
C LEU A 176 -6.97 -8.09 12.73
N MET A 177 -7.44 -8.56 11.57
CA MET A 177 -7.68 -7.70 10.41
C MET A 177 -8.62 -6.56 10.77
N ARG A 178 -9.72 -6.85 11.48
CA ARG A 178 -10.67 -5.83 11.90
C ARG A 178 -10.04 -4.82 12.85
N GLN A 179 -9.24 -5.28 13.82
CA GLN A 179 -8.54 -4.40 14.75
C GLN A 179 -7.66 -3.41 14.00
N VAL A 180 -6.79 -3.89 13.11
CA VAL A 180 -5.88 -3.06 12.32
C VAL A 180 -6.66 -2.09 11.42
N LEU A 181 -7.69 -2.57 10.73
CA LEU A 181 -8.43 -1.81 9.72
C LEU A 181 -9.50 -0.86 10.27
N HIS A 182 -9.74 -0.84 11.59
CA HIS A 182 -10.69 0.08 12.23
C HIS A 182 -10.10 0.96 13.31
N THR A 183 -9.10 0.50 14.07
CA THR A 183 -8.69 1.19 15.31
C THR A 183 -7.51 2.14 15.14
N GLN A 184 -6.73 2.03 14.07
CA GLN A 184 -5.53 2.86 13.87
C GLN A 184 -5.88 4.19 13.19
N PRO A 185 -5.33 5.33 13.64
CA PRO A 185 -5.44 6.60 12.94
C PRO A 185 -4.61 6.57 11.64
N GLY A 186 -5.11 7.22 10.59
CA GLY A 186 -4.43 7.29 9.29
C GLY A 186 -4.77 6.15 8.34
N ARG A 187 -3.95 5.96 7.28
CA ARG A 187 -4.17 4.92 6.26
C ARG A 187 -3.93 3.54 6.86
N ARG A 188 -5.00 2.77 7.03
CA ARG A 188 -4.97 1.47 7.69
C ARG A 188 -4.62 0.40 6.67
N THR A 189 -3.42 -0.18 6.76
CA THR A 189 -2.94 -1.17 5.79
C THR A 189 -2.56 -2.46 6.50
N ILE A 190 -3.08 -3.58 6.00
CA ILE A 190 -2.67 -4.92 6.43
C ILE A 190 -2.16 -5.74 5.23
N VAL A 191 -1.03 -6.39 5.42
CA VAL A 191 -0.39 -7.24 4.41
C VAL A 191 -0.50 -8.70 4.86
N VAL A 192 -1.39 -9.43 4.22
CA VAL A 192 -1.60 -10.86 4.45
C VAL A 192 -0.61 -11.64 3.60
N HIS A 193 0.37 -12.25 4.25
CA HIS A 193 1.42 -13.00 3.55
C HIS A 193 1.52 -14.47 3.99
N GLY A 194 2.00 -15.33 3.10
CA GLY A 194 2.13 -16.76 3.37
C GLY A 194 2.28 -17.58 2.11
N LEU A 195 2.56 -18.88 2.27
CA LEU A 195 2.76 -19.80 1.14
C LEU A 195 1.53 -19.86 0.21
N GLY A 196 1.75 -20.32 -1.02
CA GLY A 196 0.67 -20.59 -1.97
C GLY A 196 -0.36 -21.57 -1.37
N GLY A 197 -1.64 -21.39 -1.70
CA GLY A 197 -2.71 -22.29 -1.24
C GLY A 197 -3.13 -22.18 0.24
N MET A 198 -2.55 -21.24 1.01
CA MET A 198 -2.92 -21.03 2.43
C MET A 198 -4.27 -20.32 2.64
N GLY A 199 -4.92 -19.84 1.57
CA GLY A 199 -6.23 -19.17 1.64
C GLY A 199 -6.20 -17.66 1.84
N LYS A 200 -5.10 -16.97 1.50
CA LYS A 200 -4.98 -15.49 1.65
C LYS A 200 -6.09 -14.73 0.93
N THR A 201 -6.32 -15.05 -0.34
CA THR A 201 -7.40 -14.48 -1.16
C THR A 201 -8.77 -14.74 -0.54
N GLN A 202 -9.01 -15.97 -0.05
CA GLN A 202 -10.29 -16.31 0.59
C GLN A 202 -10.49 -15.58 1.93
N LEU A 203 -9.42 -15.35 2.70
CA LEU A 203 -9.47 -14.56 3.92
C LEU A 203 -9.85 -13.09 3.62
N ALA A 204 -9.28 -12.49 2.57
CA ALA A 204 -9.64 -11.15 2.14
C ALA A 204 -11.11 -11.06 1.67
N ILE A 205 -11.59 -12.06 0.92
CA ILE A 205 -13.01 -12.15 0.51
C ILE A 205 -13.92 -12.26 1.74
N ALA A 206 -13.58 -13.13 2.70
CA ALA A 206 -14.36 -13.33 3.91
C ALA A 206 -14.45 -12.03 4.74
N TYR A 207 -13.33 -11.32 4.90
CA TYR A 207 -13.30 -10.02 5.56
C TYR A 207 -14.22 -9.03 4.85
N MET A 208 -14.03 -8.85 3.55
CA MET A 208 -14.81 -7.90 2.75
C MET A 208 -16.31 -8.18 2.79
N LYS A 209 -16.73 -9.46 2.76
CA LYS A 209 -18.15 -9.84 2.87
C LYS A 209 -18.74 -9.55 4.25
N ARG A 210 -17.98 -9.85 5.32
CA ARG A 210 -18.41 -9.66 6.72
C ARG A 210 -18.55 -8.18 7.07
N HIS A 211 -17.66 -7.37 6.53
CA HIS A 211 -17.55 -5.94 6.81
C HIS A 211 -18.07 -5.06 5.66
N ARG A 212 -18.87 -5.61 4.74
CA ARG A 212 -19.34 -4.87 3.56
C ARG A 212 -20.10 -3.58 3.87
N ASN A 213 -20.76 -3.53 5.03
CA ASN A 213 -21.55 -2.37 5.46
C ASN A 213 -20.70 -1.33 6.19
N ASP A 214 -19.46 -1.67 6.54
CA ASP A 214 -18.53 -0.78 7.23
C ASP A 214 -17.79 0.14 6.24
N TYR A 215 -17.93 -0.12 4.94
CA TYR A 215 -17.27 0.60 3.86
C TYR A 215 -18.29 1.14 2.85
N SER A 216 -18.12 2.39 2.41
CA SER A 216 -18.93 3.01 1.36
C SER A 216 -18.56 2.49 -0.04
N ALA A 217 -17.32 2.03 -0.20
CA ALA A 217 -16.81 1.49 -1.45
C ALA A 217 -15.82 0.35 -1.20
N SER A 218 -15.87 -0.70 -2.01
CA SER A 218 -14.89 -1.80 -1.99
C SER A 218 -14.39 -2.09 -3.40
N ILE A 219 -13.07 -2.01 -3.59
CA ILE A 219 -12.42 -2.22 -4.88
C ILE A 219 -11.41 -3.37 -4.76
N TRP A 220 -11.59 -4.38 -5.60
CA TRP A 220 -10.68 -5.51 -5.73
C TRP A 220 -9.77 -5.31 -6.94
N LEU A 221 -8.46 -5.39 -6.74
CA LEU A 221 -7.43 -5.18 -7.75
C LEU A 221 -6.54 -6.42 -7.86
N ASN A 222 -6.34 -6.93 -9.08
CA ASN A 222 -5.39 -7.99 -9.34
C ASN A 222 -3.98 -7.39 -9.49
N ALA A 223 -3.13 -7.62 -8.49
CA ALA A 223 -1.79 -7.09 -8.37
C ALA A 223 -0.69 -8.07 -8.82
N ARG A 224 -1.03 -9.13 -9.57
CA ARG A 224 -0.08 -10.12 -10.12
C ARG A 224 1.12 -9.50 -10.82
N ASP A 225 0.83 -8.53 -11.69
CA ASP A 225 1.80 -7.76 -12.48
C ASP A 225 1.20 -6.38 -12.79
N GLU A 226 2.03 -5.45 -13.24
CA GLU A 226 1.64 -4.05 -13.49
C GLU A 226 0.54 -3.95 -14.56
N THR A 227 0.58 -4.81 -15.59
CA THR A 227 -0.44 -4.89 -16.65
C THR A 227 -1.81 -5.28 -16.09
N SER A 228 -1.87 -6.35 -15.29
CA SER A 228 -3.07 -6.84 -14.62
C SER A 228 -3.64 -5.81 -13.64
N LEU A 229 -2.76 -5.08 -12.95
CA LEU A 229 -3.15 -4.03 -12.03
C LEU A 229 -3.76 -2.83 -12.76
N ASN A 230 -3.12 -2.35 -13.81
CA ASN A 230 -3.64 -1.26 -14.65
C ASN A 230 -5.00 -1.64 -15.28
N GLN A 231 -5.15 -2.89 -15.74
CA GLN A 231 -6.43 -3.38 -16.23
C GLN A 231 -7.51 -3.41 -15.14
N SER A 232 -7.14 -3.79 -13.91
CA SER A 232 -8.04 -3.76 -12.76
C SER A 232 -8.49 -2.34 -12.41
N PHE A 233 -7.58 -1.36 -12.45
CA PHE A 233 -7.92 0.06 -12.27
C PHE A 233 -8.86 0.57 -13.36
N ARG A 234 -8.66 0.21 -14.62
CA ARG A 234 -9.62 0.55 -15.70
C ARG A 234 -11.00 -0.04 -15.46
N ASN A 235 -11.08 -1.28 -14.97
CA ASN A 235 -12.36 -1.90 -14.63
C ASN A 235 -13.03 -1.20 -13.43
N ALA A 236 -12.25 -0.83 -12.40
CA ALA A 236 -12.73 -0.04 -11.28
C ALA A 236 -13.25 1.33 -11.74
N ALA A 237 -12.52 1.99 -12.65
CA ALA A 237 -12.90 3.26 -13.23
C ALA A 237 -14.26 3.21 -13.95
N ARG A 238 -14.46 2.20 -14.80
CA ARG A 238 -15.75 1.97 -15.47
C ARG A 238 -16.90 1.80 -14.48
N ARG A 239 -16.68 1.06 -13.39
CA ARG A 239 -17.70 0.84 -12.35
C ARG A 239 -18.01 2.12 -11.58
N ILE A 240 -17.00 2.89 -11.20
CA ILE A 240 -17.19 4.18 -10.54
C ILE A 240 -17.98 5.11 -11.46
N LEU A 241 -17.65 5.16 -12.75
CA LEU A 241 -18.36 5.99 -13.72
C LEU A 241 -19.84 5.56 -13.92
N GLN A 242 -20.14 4.26 -13.84
CA GLN A 242 -21.52 3.76 -13.94
C GLN A 242 -22.38 4.24 -12.76
N GLU A 243 -21.85 4.22 -11.55
CA GLU A 243 -22.56 4.66 -10.34
C GLU A 243 -22.55 6.19 -10.19
N HIS A 244 -21.51 6.86 -10.70
CA HIS A 244 -21.28 8.31 -10.59
C HIS A 244 -21.01 8.95 -11.96
N PRO A 245 -22.03 9.03 -12.85
CA PRO A 245 -21.84 9.44 -14.24
C PRO A 245 -21.44 10.91 -14.42
N LEU A 246 -21.59 11.75 -13.39
CA LEU A 246 -21.26 13.18 -13.44
C LEU A 246 -19.77 13.48 -13.23
N LEU A 247 -18.93 12.47 -12.98
CA LEU A 247 -17.49 12.65 -12.78
C LEU A 247 -16.77 12.78 -14.13
N SER A 248 -16.58 14.02 -14.60
CA SER A 248 -15.95 14.30 -15.90
C SER A 248 -14.52 13.75 -16.04
N TYR A 249 -13.70 13.84 -14.98
CA TYR A 249 -12.34 13.26 -15.01
C TYR A 249 -12.35 11.73 -15.12
N MET A 250 -13.41 11.07 -14.63
CA MET A 250 -13.62 9.63 -14.75
C MET A 250 -14.05 9.26 -16.18
N GLN A 251 -14.92 10.07 -16.79
CA GLN A 251 -15.31 9.89 -18.19
C GLN A 251 -14.08 9.94 -19.12
N SER A 252 -13.22 10.94 -18.94
CA SER A 252 -11.98 11.07 -19.71
C SER A 252 -11.07 9.85 -19.54
N ALA A 253 -10.88 9.39 -18.30
CA ALA A 253 -10.03 8.24 -18.00
C ALA A 253 -10.54 6.90 -18.54
N VAL A 254 -11.86 6.77 -18.73
CA VAL A 254 -12.47 5.56 -19.30
C VAL A 254 -12.52 5.61 -20.84
N ALA A 255 -12.70 6.80 -21.42
CA ALA A 255 -12.81 6.99 -22.86
C ALA A 255 -11.47 6.85 -23.59
N ASP A 256 -10.40 7.39 -23.00
CA ASP A 256 -9.06 7.32 -23.55
C ASP A 256 -8.33 6.06 -23.04
N LYS A 257 -7.93 5.18 -23.98
CA LYS A 257 -7.21 3.95 -23.64
C LYS A 257 -5.81 4.22 -23.11
N ASP A 258 -5.18 5.34 -23.48
CA ASP A 258 -3.83 5.71 -23.07
C ASP A 258 -3.83 6.51 -21.76
N SER A 259 -5.00 6.87 -21.25
CA SER A 259 -5.16 7.54 -19.96
C SER A 259 -4.79 6.64 -18.78
N ASP A 260 -4.15 7.24 -17.78
CA ASP A 260 -3.86 6.59 -16.50
C ASP A 260 -5.12 6.52 -15.63
N ALA A 261 -5.90 5.45 -15.82
CA ALA A 261 -7.07 5.16 -15.01
C ALA A 261 -6.76 5.02 -13.51
N SER A 262 -5.53 4.64 -13.13
CA SER A 262 -5.15 4.54 -11.72
C SER A 262 -5.15 5.92 -11.05
N MET A 263 -4.71 6.95 -11.77
CA MET A 263 -4.74 8.33 -11.28
C MET A 263 -6.17 8.82 -11.04
N ALA A 264 -7.10 8.53 -11.95
CA ALA A 264 -8.50 8.90 -11.79
C ALA A 264 -9.18 8.19 -10.62
N VAL A 265 -8.91 6.88 -10.43
CA VAL A 265 -9.43 6.12 -9.29
C VAL A 265 -8.85 6.63 -7.97
N LYS A 266 -7.52 6.87 -7.91
CA LYS A 266 -6.88 7.46 -6.72
C LYS A 266 -7.48 8.81 -6.36
N ARG A 267 -7.60 9.72 -7.34
CA ARG A 267 -8.29 11.00 -7.15
C ARG A 267 -9.67 10.84 -6.56
N TRP A 268 -10.46 9.88 -7.05
CA TRP A 268 -11.82 9.61 -6.52
C TRP A 268 -11.80 9.06 -5.09
N LEU A 269 -10.81 8.23 -4.73
CA LEU A 269 -10.58 7.75 -3.36
C LEU A 269 -10.12 8.87 -2.42
N ASP A 270 -9.42 9.86 -2.96
CA ASP A 270 -8.90 11.00 -2.21
C ASP A 270 -9.94 12.11 -1.99
N GLU A 271 -11.10 12.06 -2.66
CA GLU A 271 -12.14 13.05 -2.47
C GLU A 271 -12.70 13.00 -1.04
N PRO A 272 -12.94 14.16 -0.39
CA PRO A 272 -13.44 14.20 1.00
C PRO A 272 -14.79 13.51 1.23
N ARG A 273 -15.56 13.29 0.16
CA ARG A 273 -16.84 12.55 0.19
C ARG A 273 -16.65 11.03 0.24
N ASN A 274 -15.42 10.55 0.12
CA ASN A 274 -15.04 9.15 0.07
C ASN A 274 -14.12 8.82 1.25
N ASP A 275 -14.73 8.60 2.41
CA ASP A 275 -14.07 8.55 3.72
C ASP A 275 -14.07 7.15 4.38
N GLN A 276 -14.65 6.16 3.70
CA GLN A 276 -14.80 4.79 4.21
C GLN A 276 -14.62 3.76 3.09
N TRP A 277 -13.57 3.88 2.27
CA TRP A 277 -13.30 2.89 1.22
C TRP A 277 -12.38 1.75 1.70
N LEU A 278 -12.51 0.59 1.05
CA LEU A 278 -11.64 -0.58 1.19
C LEU A 278 -11.02 -0.93 -0.16
N LEU A 279 -9.69 -1.02 -0.20
CA LEU A 279 -8.92 -1.39 -1.38
C LEU A 279 -8.20 -2.71 -1.14
N ILE A 280 -8.43 -3.71 -2.00
CA ILE A 280 -7.79 -5.03 -1.90
C ILE A 280 -6.86 -5.20 -3.10
N TYR A 281 -5.56 -5.36 -2.85
CA TYR A 281 -4.59 -5.78 -3.85
C TYR A 281 -4.28 -7.26 -3.66
N ASP A 282 -4.76 -8.09 -4.58
CA ASP A 282 -4.60 -9.54 -4.51
C ASP A 282 -3.45 -10.03 -5.41
N ASN A 283 -2.67 -11.01 -4.94
CA ASN A 283 -1.55 -11.62 -5.68
C ASN A 283 -0.34 -10.72 -5.95
N TYR A 284 0.01 -9.81 -5.03
CA TYR A 284 1.22 -8.98 -5.16
C TYR A 284 2.51 -9.76 -4.83
N ASP A 285 2.86 -10.73 -5.67
CA ASP A 285 3.92 -11.71 -5.39
C ASP A 285 5.34 -11.28 -5.81
N HIS A 286 5.47 -10.25 -6.66
CA HIS A 286 6.74 -9.77 -7.22
C HIS A 286 7.03 -8.29 -6.88
N PRO A 287 7.30 -7.95 -5.60
CA PRO A 287 7.56 -6.57 -5.21
C PRO A 287 8.92 -6.07 -5.72
N LYS A 288 8.94 -4.87 -6.32
CA LYS A 288 10.18 -4.11 -6.56
C LYS A 288 10.40 -3.14 -5.42
N MET A 289 11.43 -3.40 -4.62
CA MET A 289 11.81 -2.52 -3.53
C MET A 289 12.52 -1.29 -4.09
N GLY A 290 11.90 -0.12 -4.01
CA GLY A 290 12.59 1.14 -4.23
C GLY A 290 13.47 1.47 -3.02
N GLY A 291 14.80 1.49 -3.20
CA GLY A 291 15.76 2.06 -2.24
C GLY A 291 17.04 1.24 -2.02
N ASP A 292 18.09 1.60 -2.75
CA ASP A 292 19.47 1.86 -2.28
C ASP A 292 19.92 1.42 -0.85
N LEU A 293 19.78 0.14 -0.51
CA LEU A 293 20.55 -0.51 0.56
C LEU A 293 20.98 -1.90 0.09
N GLY A 294 21.99 -1.96 -0.78
CA GLY A 294 22.56 -3.23 -1.24
C GLY A 294 23.66 -3.14 -2.31
N ALA A 295 23.90 -1.98 -2.91
CA ALA A 295 24.96 -1.81 -3.92
C ALA A 295 26.39 -1.65 -3.35
N THR A 296 26.62 -1.93 -2.05
CA THR A 296 27.96 -1.86 -1.42
C THR A 296 28.40 -3.12 -0.67
N ALA A 297 27.67 -4.24 -0.77
CA ALA A 297 28.02 -5.46 -0.03
C ALA A 297 28.26 -6.73 -0.90
N ALA A 298 28.56 -6.57 -2.19
CA ALA A 298 28.93 -7.69 -3.06
C ALA A 298 30.11 -7.33 -4.00
N ARG A 299 31.21 -6.87 -3.40
CA ARG A 299 32.54 -6.85 -4.04
C ARG A 299 33.60 -7.22 -3.00
N ASP A 300 33.49 -8.42 -2.44
CA ASP A 300 34.66 -9.23 -2.07
C ASP A 300 34.22 -10.53 -1.40
N SER A 301 34.15 -11.59 -2.19
CA SER A 301 34.48 -12.94 -1.73
C SER A 301 34.61 -13.83 -2.97
N GLY A 302 35.85 -13.98 -3.44
CA GLY A 302 36.18 -14.94 -4.48
C GLY A 302 35.91 -16.36 -4.00
N SER A 303 35.12 -17.10 -4.77
CA SER A 303 35.09 -18.57 -4.76
C SER A 303 34.65 -19.03 -6.15
N PRO A 304 35.52 -19.73 -6.91
CA PRO A 304 35.17 -20.21 -8.23
C PRO A 304 34.46 -21.56 -8.11
N GLY A 305 33.28 -21.68 -8.73
CA GLY A 305 32.72 -22.98 -9.09
C GLY A 305 31.25 -23.16 -8.77
N ARG A 306 30.39 -22.89 -9.76
CA ARG A 306 29.45 -23.86 -10.34
C ARG A 306 28.76 -23.20 -11.54
N LEU A 307 29.17 -23.57 -12.75
CA LEU A 307 28.39 -23.27 -13.95
C LEU A 307 27.14 -24.15 -13.91
N VAL A 308 26.07 -23.64 -13.31
CA VAL A 308 24.73 -24.08 -13.67
C VAL A 308 24.30 -23.13 -14.77
N GLU A 309 23.99 -23.67 -15.94
CA GLU A 309 23.38 -22.90 -17.03
C GLU A 309 22.09 -22.25 -16.49
N GLU A 310 22.17 -20.98 -16.10
CA GLU A 310 21.00 -20.17 -15.81
C GLU A 310 20.27 -19.96 -17.13
N VAL A 311 19.19 -20.71 -17.31
CA VAL A 311 18.21 -20.49 -18.35
C VAL A 311 17.64 -19.10 -18.14
N ASP A 312 18.00 -18.20 -19.05
CA ASP A 312 17.52 -16.83 -19.20
C ASP A 312 15.98 -16.83 -19.34
N GLN A 313 15.26 -16.83 -18.21
CA GLN A 313 13.83 -16.58 -18.16
C GLN A 313 13.63 -15.16 -17.66
N PRO A 314 12.79 -14.34 -18.33
CA PRO A 314 12.42 -13.04 -17.80
C PRO A 314 11.67 -13.28 -16.49
N VAL A 315 12.34 -13.03 -15.36
CA VAL A 315 11.67 -12.84 -14.08
C VAL A 315 10.66 -11.71 -14.31
N PRO A 316 9.37 -11.86 -13.95
CA PRO A 316 8.41 -10.78 -14.10
C PRO A 316 9.01 -9.52 -13.51
N GLU A 317 9.13 -8.45 -14.30
CA GLU A 317 9.65 -7.19 -13.80
C GLU A 317 8.78 -6.76 -12.63
N GLY A 318 9.34 -6.85 -11.42
CA GLY A 318 8.62 -6.42 -10.24
C GLY A 318 8.26 -4.94 -10.36
N TYR A 319 7.23 -4.52 -9.65
CA TYR A 319 6.82 -3.11 -9.60
C TYR A 319 6.55 -2.68 -8.16
N ASP A 320 6.61 -1.37 -7.91
CA ASP A 320 6.35 -0.80 -6.59
C ASP A 320 4.86 -0.42 -6.47
N ILE A 321 4.12 -1.20 -5.68
CA ILE A 321 2.69 -1.00 -5.42
C ILE A 321 2.40 0.35 -4.74
N ARG A 322 3.38 0.97 -4.08
CA ARG A 322 3.20 2.26 -3.39
C ARG A 322 2.76 3.37 -4.34
N ARG A 323 3.14 3.30 -5.62
CA ARG A 323 2.73 4.25 -6.67
C ARG A 323 1.23 4.21 -6.96
N TYR A 324 0.58 3.12 -6.58
CA TYR A 324 -0.83 2.85 -6.81
C TYR A 324 -1.69 3.08 -5.56
N LEU A 325 -1.09 3.37 -4.41
CA LEU A 325 -1.83 3.70 -3.20
C LEU A 325 -2.43 5.12 -3.32
N PRO A 326 -3.66 5.34 -2.84
CA PRO A 326 -4.25 6.68 -2.74
C PRO A 326 -3.50 7.50 -1.68
N ASP A 327 -3.45 8.82 -1.86
CA ASP A 327 -2.77 9.73 -0.92
C ASP A 327 -3.57 9.91 0.37
N ALA A 328 -4.90 9.78 0.29
CA ALA A 328 -5.78 9.95 1.43
C ALA A 328 -5.59 8.86 2.49
N HIS A 329 -5.71 9.32 3.73
CA HIS A 329 -5.56 8.47 4.91
C HIS A 329 -6.88 7.88 5.42
N GLN A 330 -8.01 8.35 4.90
CA GLN A 330 -9.38 7.99 5.29
C GLN A 330 -9.89 6.66 4.69
N GLY A 331 -9.09 5.60 4.71
CA GLY A 331 -9.46 4.32 4.11
C GLY A 331 -8.72 3.12 4.66
N ALA A 332 -9.03 1.95 4.11
CA ALA A 332 -8.45 0.67 4.48
C ALA A 332 -7.84 -0.02 3.24
N VAL A 333 -6.67 -0.63 3.41
CA VAL A 333 -5.97 -1.37 2.36
C VAL A 333 -5.64 -2.78 2.85
N ILE A 334 -6.00 -3.78 2.06
CA ILE A 334 -5.58 -5.19 2.24
C ILE A 334 -4.66 -5.54 1.09
N VAL A 335 -3.51 -6.13 1.37
CA VAL A 335 -2.62 -6.69 0.35
C VAL A 335 -2.43 -8.17 0.61
N THR A 336 -2.64 -9.02 -0.40
CA THR A 336 -2.30 -10.46 -0.32
C THR A 336 -1.03 -10.72 -1.12
N THR A 337 -0.10 -11.48 -0.55
CA THR A 337 1.20 -11.78 -1.19
C THR A 337 1.82 -13.07 -0.69
N ARG A 338 2.68 -13.70 -1.48
CA ARG A 338 3.59 -14.77 -1.04
C ARG A 338 4.85 -14.22 -0.40
N SER A 339 5.22 -12.97 -0.71
CA SER A 339 6.43 -12.35 -0.20
C SER A 339 6.26 -11.89 1.25
N SER A 340 7.26 -12.19 2.08
CA SER A 340 7.32 -11.68 3.46
C SER A 340 8.01 -10.32 3.57
N THR A 341 8.51 -9.77 2.45
CA THR A 341 9.29 -8.53 2.42
C THR A 341 8.45 -7.29 2.15
N VAL A 342 7.13 -7.42 1.99
CA VAL A 342 6.24 -6.29 1.67
C VAL A 342 5.88 -5.54 2.95
N HIS A 343 6.69 -4.53 3.31
CA HIS A 343 6.51 -3.71 4.52
C HIS A 343 5.85 -2.37 4.18
N ILE A 344 4.53 -2.39 3.95
CA ILE A 344 3.70 -1.19 3.69
C ILE A 344 2.55 -1.03 4.69
N GLY A 345 2.46 -1.90 5.69
CA GLY A 345 1.43 -1.94 6.72
C GLY A 345 1.71 -3.06 7.72
N GLU A 346 0.72 -3.37 8.57
CA GLU A 346 0.82 -4.46 9.55
C GLU A 346 0.96 -5.80 8.83
N LEU A 347 1.93 -6.63 9.21
CA LEU A 347 2.12 -7.95 8.63
C LEU A 347 1.27 -9.01 9.32
N LEU A 348 0.42 -9.70 8.55
CA LEU A 348 -0.30 -10.87 8.98
C LEU A 348 0.21 -12.11 8.25
N ARG A 349 0.98 -12.95 8.95
CA ARG A 349 1.46 -14.23 8.40
C ARG A 349 0.38 -15.30 8.50
N LEU A 350 -0.22 -15.67 7.37
CA LEU A 350 -1.17 -16.76 7.27
C LEU A 350 -0.44 -18.12 7.29
N ARG A 351 -0.73 -18.95 8.30
CA ARG A 351 -0.11 -20.27 8.53
C ARG A 351 -1.08 -21.41 8.19
N LYS A 352 -0.64 -22.67 8.27
CA LYS A 352 -1.52 -23.85 8.18
C LYS A 352 -2.63 -23.82 9.24
N LEU A 353 -3.74 -24.49 8.98
CA LEU A 353 -4.78 -24.71 9.98
C LEU A 353 -4.24 -25.59 11.08
N ARG A 354 -4.41 -25.16 12.33
CA ARG A 354 -3.90 -25.92 13.50
C ARG A 354 -4.91 -26.93 14.01
N ASN A 355 -6.20 -26.63 13.87
CA ASN A 355 -7.26 -27.49 14.35
C ASN A 355 -7.56 -28.59 13.32
N MET A 356 -7.52 -29.84 13.77
CA MET A 356 -7.90 -31.00 12.96
C MET A 356 -9.38 -30.93 12.55
N GLU A 357 -10.24 -30.43 13.43
CA GLU A 357 -11.67 -30.29 13.15
C GLU A 357 -11.92 -29.36 11.97
N ASP A 358 -11.19 -28.23 11.87
CA ASP A 358 -11.27 -27.34 10.70
C ASP A 358 -10.87 -28.04 9.42
N SER A 359 -9.85 -28.90 9.48
CA SER A 359 -9.38 -29.66 8.33
C SER A 359 -10.42 -30.69 7.88
N LEU A 360 -11.05 -31.37 8.82
CA LEU A 360 -12.15 -32.31 8.56
C LEU A 360 -13.38 -31.60 8.00
N ARG A 361 -13.76 -30.44 8.54
CA ARG A 361 -14.86 -29.63 8.02
C ARG A 361 -14.63 -29.21 6.58
N ILE A 362 -13.39 -28.86 6.20
CA ILE A 362 -13.06 -28.56 4.79
C ILE A 362 -13.29 -29.80 3.93
N LEU A 363 -12.72 -30.95 4.30
CA LEU A 363 -12.90 -32.21 3.55
C LEU A 363 -14.37 -32.60 3.42
N GLU A 364 -15.14 -32.49 4.50
CA GLU A 364 -16.57 -32.78 4.52
C GLU A 364 -17.33 -31.88 3.55
N SER A 365 -17.12 -30.57 3.66
CA SER A 365 -17.80 -29.58 2.82
C SER A 365 -17.49 -29.71 1.32
N THR A 366 -16.24 -30.02 0.95
CA THR A 366 -15.82 -30.07 -0.46
C THR A 366 -16.06 -31.42 -1.10
N SER A 367 -16.12 -32.50 -0.30
CA SER A 367 -16.47 -33.86 -0.76
C SER A 367 -17.97 -34.10 -0.87
N ALA A 368 -18.80 -33.25 -0.28
CA ALA A 368 -20.24 -33.45 -0.13
C ALA A 368 -20.60 -34.79 0.55
N ARG A 369 -19.69 -35.31 1.39
CA ARG A 369 -19.91 -36.50 2.22
C ARG A 369 -20.20 -36.06 3.66
N LYS A 370 -20.74 -36.94 4.49
CA LYS A 370 -21.03 -36.67 5.91
C LYS A 370 -20.23 -37.61 6.81
N GLY A 371 -20.05 -37.19 8.07
CA GLY A 371 -19.45 -38.06 9.10
C GLY A 371 -17.95 -38.27 8.92
N THR A 372 -17.23 -37.25 8.43
CA THR A 372 -15.78 -37.34 8.24
C THR A 372 -15.02 -37.50 9.57
N GLN A 373 -15.61 -37.06 10.67
CA GLN A 373 -15.05 -37.21 12.01
C GLN A 373 -15.07 -38.66 12.52
N ASP A 374 -16.06 -39.45 12.08
CA ASP A 374 -16.25 -40.85 12.51
C ASP A 374 -15.49 -41.84 11.60
N ASP A 375 -15.05 -41.41 10.41
CA ASP A 375 -14.29 -42.22 9.47
C ASP A 375 -12.78 -42.13 9.74
N ALA A 376 -12.20 -43.24 10.20
CA ALA A 376 -10.78 -43.31 10.55
C ALA A 376 -9.84 -42.98 9.38
N ALA A 377 -10.22 -43.30 8.14
CA ALA A 377 -9.42 -42.98 6.96
C ALA A 377 -9.52 -41.50 6.59
N ALA A 378 -10.68 -40.87 6.75
CA ALA A 378 -10.84 -39.42 6.58
C ALA A 378 -10.00 -38.64 7.61
N VAL A 379 -9.99 -39.07 8.87
CA VAL A 379 -9.13 -38.50 9.93
C VAL A 379 -7.65 -38.69 9.63
N ALA A 380 -7.24 -39.88 9.17
CA ALA A 380 -5.86 -40.14 8.79
C ALA A 380 -5.43 -39.30 7.57
N LEU A 381 -6.31 -39.13 6.58
CA LEU A 381 -6.07 -38.26 5.43
C LEU A 381 -5.91 -36.80 5.85
N ALA A 382 -6.83 -36.27 6.66
CA ALA A 382 -6.74 -34.90 7.19
C ALA A 382 -5.42 -34.65 7.91
N ARG A 383 -4.96 -35.62 8.72
CA ARG A 383 -3.66 -35.58 9.39
C ARG A 383 -2.50 -35.49 8.40
N LYS A 384 -2.52 -36.25 7.31
CA LYS A 384 -1.47 -36.22 6.29
C LYS A 384 -1.50 -34.98 5.39
N LEU A 385 -2.64 -34.32 5.27
CA LEU A 385 -2.74 -33.06 4.56
C LEU A 385 -2.35 -31.86 5.45
N ASP A 386 -2.06 -32.11 6.74
CA ASP A 386 -1.37 -31.20 7.66
C ASP A 386 -1.98 -29.79 7.73
N GLY A 387 -3.30 -29.68 7.65
CA GLY A 387 -4.00 -28.40 7.72
C GLY A 387 -3.73 -27.45 6.54
N LEU A 388 -3.28 -27.97 5.39
CA LEU A 388 -3.10 -27.21 4.15
C LEU A 388 -4.46 -27.00 3.45
N PRO A 389 -5.03 -25.78 3.43
CA PRO A 389 -6.39 -25.58 2.95
C PRO A 389 -6.61 -26.02 1.51
N LEU A 390 -5.68 -25.66 0.61
CA LEU A 390 -5.76 -26.07 -0.79
C LEU A 390 -5.70 -27.60 -0.96
N ALA A 391 -4.94 -28.32 -0.13
CA ALA A 391 -4.77 -29.77 -0.24
C ALA A 391 -6.05 -30.48 0.17
N LEU A 392 -6.61 -30.03 1.29
CA LEU A 392 -7.88 -30.48 1.83
C LEU A 392 -9.00 -30.21 0.83
N SER A 393 -9.07 -29.01 0.25
CA SER A 393 -10.10 -28.70 -0.74
C SER A 393 -9.95 -29.53 -2.02
N THR A 394 -8.73 -29.70 -2.54
CA THR A 394 -8.49 -30.49 -3.75
C THR A 394 -8.86 -31.95 -3.54
N ALA A 395 -8.44 -32.55 -2.41
CA ALA A 395 -8.78 -33.92 -2.06
C ALA A 395 -10.30 -34.13 -1.92
N GLY A 396 -10.98 -33.24 -1.20
CA GLY A 396 -12.43 -33.33 -1.05
C GLY A 396 -13.17 -33.11 -2.37
N THR A 397 -12.82 -32.09 -3.16
CA THR A 397 -13.44 -31.87 -4.49
C THR A 397 -13.26 -33.07 -5.43
N TYR A 398 -12.09 -33.72 -5.42
CA TYR A 398 -11.90 -34.96 -6.17
C TYR A 398 -12.88 -36.05 -5.69
N LEU A 399 -12.96 -36.26 -4.37
CA LEU A 399 -13.85 -37.25 -3.75
C LEU A 399 -15.34 -36.98 -3.96
N ALA A 400 -15.75 -35.74 -4.24
CA ALA A 400 -17.12 -35.44 -4.65
C ALA A 400 -17.47 -35.97 -6.05
N GLN A 401 -16.46 -36.14 -6.93
CA GLN A 401 -16.64 -36.48 -8.34
C GLN A 401 -16.42 -37.97 -8.66
N VAL A 402 -15.98 -38.76 -7.67
CA VAL A 402 -15.65 -40.17 -7.84
C VAL A 402 -16.24 -41.02 -6.71
N SER A 403 -16.49 -42.30 -6.99
CA SER A 403 -17.00 -43.28 -6.02
C SER A 403 -15.93 -43.84 -5.07
N THR A 404 -14.67 -43.39 -5.18
CA THR A 404 -13.55 -43.82 -4.34
C THR A 404 -13.82 -43.58 -2.85
N SER A 405 -13.59 -44.58 -2.00
CA SER A 405 -13.73 -44.45 -0.55
C SER A 405 -12.59 -43.62 0.05
N TRP A 406 -12.76 -43.12 1.29
CA TRP A 406 -11.69 -42.44 2.02
C TRP A 406 -10.44 -43.30 2.16
N GLY A 407 -10.62 -44.59 2.48
CA GLY A 407 -9.52 -45.55 2.61
C GLY A 407 -8.74 -45.76 1.32
N GLN A 408 -9.43 -45.92 0.19
CA GLN A 408 -8.75 -46.08 -1.10
C GLN A 408 -8.01 -44.80 -1.51
N TYR A 409 -8.62 -43.63 -1.33
CA TYR A 409 -7.96 -42.37 -1.65
C TYR A 409 -6.72 -42.12 -0.78
N LEU A 410 -6.79 -42.47 0.51
CA LEU A 410 -5.64 -42.39 1.41
C LEU A 410 -4.48 -43.27 0.92
N GLN A 411 -4.77 -44.49 0.48
CA GLN A 411 -3.76 -45.39 -0.10
C GLN A 411 -3.15 -44.81 -1.38
N ASP A 412 -4.00 -44.28 -2.28
CA ASP A 412 -3.55 -43.65 -3.52
C ASP A 412 -2.66 -42.43 -3.23
N TYR A 413 -3.02 -41.64 -2.22
CA TYR A 413 -2.24 -40.50 -1.75
C TYR A 413 -0.88 -40.93 -1.18
N GLU A 414 -0.84 -41.96 -0.34
CA GLU A 414 0.43 -42.48 0.20
C GLU A 414 1.33 -43.02 -0.90
N SER A 415 0.76 -43.72 -1.89
CA SER A 415 1.49 -44.20 -3.06
C SER A 415 2.10 -43.05 -3.86
N ALA A 416 1.29 -42.05 -4.22
CA ALA A 416 1.74 -40.86 -4.95
C ALA A 416 2.81 -40.07 -4.16
N TRP A 417 2.62 -39.91 -2.85
CA TRP A 417 3.59 -39.27 -1.95
C TRP A 417 4.95 -39.98 -1.96
N ASN A 418 4.94 -41.31 -1.82
CA ASN A 418 6.15 -42.13 -1.79
C ASN A 418 6.87 -42.12 -3.14
N GLN A 419 6.15 -42.11 -4.25
CA GLN A 419 6.73 -41.96 -5.59
C GLN A 419 7.45 -40.62 -5.75
N LEU A 420 6.80 -39.51 -5.38
CA LEU A 420 7.42 -38.17 -5.43
C LEU A 420 8.64 -38.06 -4.52
N GLN A 421 8.62 -38.71 -3.35
CA GLN A 421 9.76 -38.75 -2.45
C GLN A 421 10.97 -39.46 -3.07
N LYS A 422 10.75 -40.51 -3.88
CA LYS A 422 11.83 -41.23 -4.58
C LYS A 422 12.40 -40.44 -5.75
N LEU A 423 11.52 -39.81 -6.55
CA LEU A 423 11.91 -39.08 -7.77
C LEU A 423 12.56 -37.73 -7.45
N SER A 424 12.07 -37.02 -6.43
CA SER A 424 12.46 -35.64 -6.15
C SER A 424 12.66 -35.36 -4.64
N PRO A 425 13.56 -36.09 -3.95
CA PRO A 425 13.72 -35.99 -2.50
C PRO A 425 14.17 -34.60 -2.01
N GLN A 426 14.94 -33.86 -2.81
CA GLN A 426 15.53 -32.56 -2.43
C GLN A 426 14.80 -31.33 -3.01
N LEU A 427 13.85 -31.53 -3.93
CA LEU A 427 13.29 -30.44 -4.73
C LEU A 427 11.96 -29.86 -4.17
N LEU A 428 11.30 -30.57 -3.25
CA LEU A 428 9.97 -30.20 -2.78
C LEU A 428 9.91 -30.14 -1.25
N THR A 429 9.46 -29.00 -0.72
CA THR A 429 9.03 -28.91 0.68
C THR A 429 7.86 -29.86 0.93
N TYR A 430 7.60 -30.18 2.20
CA TYR A 430 6.45 -31.01 2.59
C TYR A 430 5.14 -30.46 2.02
N GLU A 431 4.94 -29.15 2.10
CA GLU A 431 3.73 -28.47 1.60
C GLU A 431 3.57 -28.66 0.10
N ASN A 432 4.66 -28.47 -0.66
CA ASN A 432 4.62 -28.67 -2.10
C ASN A 432 4.29 -30.13 -2.40
N ARG A 433 4.92 -31.09 -1.71
CA ARG A 433 4.64 -32.51 -1.94
C ARG A 433 3.18 -32.88 -1.68
N ALA A 434 2.56 -32.35 -0.61
CA ALA A 434 1.15 -32.60 -0.31
C ALA A 434 0.23 -32.08 -1.44
N MET A 435 0.53 -30.87 -1.93
CA MET A 435 -0.16 -30.30 -3.10
C MET A 435 -0.01 -31.19 -4.34
N TYR A 436 1.24 -31.55 -4.68
CA TYR A 436 1.51 -32.39 -5.86
C TYR A 436 0.82 -33.75 -5.77
N SER A 437 0.85 -34.41 -4.62
CA SER A 437 0.19 -35.71 -4.44
C SER A 437 -1.33 -35.62 -4.69
N THR A 438 -2.01 -34.62 -4.12
CA THR A 438 -3.47 -34.45 -4.34
C THR A 438 -3.81 -34.10 -5.80
N TRP A 439 -3.00 -33.24 -6.42
CA TRP A 439 -3.17 -32.86 -7.83
C TRP A 439 -2.90 -34.05 -8.77
N ASN A 440 -1.82 -34.81 -8.53
CA ASN A 440 -1.43 -35.95 -9.36
C ASN A 440 -2.50 -37.04 -9.40
N ILE A 441 -3.15 -37.33 -8.27
CA ILE A 441 -4.28 -38.27 -8.22
C ILE A 441 -5.42 -37.80 -9.13
N SER A 442 -5.74 -36.50 -9.07
CA SER A 442 -6.79 -35.89 -9.91
C SER A 442 -6.42 -35.94 -11.39
N TYR A 443 -5.17 -35.59 -11.71
CA TYR A 443 -4.63 -35.62 -13.07
C TYR A 443 -4.64 -37.04 -13.66
N GLU A 444 -4.14 -38.04 -12.93
CA GLU A 444 -4.14 -39.44 -13.37
C GLU A 444 -5.55 -39.97 -13.58
N SER A 445 -6.49 -39.60 -12.71
CA SER A 445 -7.90 -39.95 -12.89
C SER A 445 -8.51 -39.34 -14.16
N ILE A 446 -8.13 -38.10 -14.51
CA ILE A 446 -8.57 -37.45 -15.75
C ILE A 446 -7.93 -38.15 -16.95
N ARG A 447 -6.61 -38.39 -16.91
CA ARG A 447 -5.85 -39.05 -17.97
C ARG A 447 -6.41 -40.43 -18.33
N ARG A 448 -6.79 -41.24 -17.33
CA ARG A 448 -7.43 -42.55 -17.54
C ARG A 448 -8.81 -42.45 -18.19
N ARG A 449 -9.55 -41.36 -17.96
CA ARG A 449 -10.88 -41.14 -18.56
C ARG A 449 -10.80 -40.51 -19.95
N SER A 450 -9.87 -39.59 -20.15
CA SER A 450 -9.63 -38.89 -21.42
C SER A 450 -8.20 -38.38 -21.47
N GLU A 451 -7.41 -38.99 -22.35
CA GLU A 451 -6.03 -38.55 -22.59
C GLU A 451 -6.00 -37.13 -23.18
N SER A 452 -6.94 -36.79 -24.07
CA SER A 452 -7.05 -35.44 -24.64
C SER A 452 -7.33 -34.37 -23.58
N ALA A 453 -8.18 -34.66 -22.58
CA ALA A 453 -8.44 -33.73 -21.48
C ALA A 453 -7.19 -33.52 -20.61
N ALA A 454 -6.42 -34.58 -20.36
CA ALA A 454 -5.14 -34.47 -19.65
C ALA A 454 -4.09 -33.68 -20.46
N MET A 455 -4.04 -33.86 -21.78
CA MET A 455 -3.19 -33.05 -22.65
C MET A 455 -3.57 -31.57 -22.61
N LEU A 456 -4.87 -31.24 -22.62
CA LEU A 456 -5.34 -29.86 -22.48
C LEU A 456 -4.93 -29.25 -21.13
N LEU A 457 -5.00 -30.01 -20.04
CA LEU A 457 -4.54 -29.54 -18.72
C LEU A 457 -3.02 -29.29 -18.69
N ARG A 458 -2.22 -30.17 -19.30
CA ARG A 458 -0.76 -29.95 -19.46
C ARG A 458 -0.43 -28.80 -20.41
N PHE A 459 -1.25 -28.59 -21.43
CA PHE A 459 -1.09 -27.43 -22.30
C PHE A 459 -1.40 -26.13 -21.53
N GLY A 460 -2.44 -26.15 -20.69
CA GLY A 460 -2.81 -25.03 -19.82
C GLY A 460 -1.71 -24.60 -18.84
N SER A 461 -0.92 -25.54 -18.30
CA SER A 461 0.20 -25.20 -17.40
C SER A 461 1.33 -24.43 -18.09
N THR A 462 1.41 -24.45 -19.43
CA THR A 462 2.41 -23.67 -20.18
C THR A 462 2.11 -22.16 -20.24
N PHE A 463 0.87 -21.75 -19.95
CA PHE A 463 0.44 -20.35 -19.99
C PHE A 463 0.47 -19.64 -18.63
N ASP A 464 0.72 -20.36 -17.53
CA ASP A 464 0.79 -19.79 -16.18
C ASP A 464 2.25 -19.49 -15.79
N SER A 465 2.54 -18.26 -15.37
CA SER A 465 3.88 -17.86 -14.86
C SER A 465 4.16 -18.34 -13.42
N GLY A 466 3.31 -19.20 -12.86
CA GLY A 466 3.58 -19.92 -11.61
C GLY A 466 4.77 -20.90 -11.73
N PRO A 467 5.24 -21.49 -10.62
CA PRO A 467 6.33 -22.46 -10.69
C PRO A 467 5.96 -23.55 -11.69
N LYS A 468 6.75 -23.73 -12.75
CA LYS A 468 6.48 -24.68 -13.83
C LYS A 468 6.37 -26.09 -13.25
N TRP A 469 5.13 -26.52 -13.00
CA TRP A 469 4.76 -27.82 -12.43
C TRP A 469 5.17 -28.99 -13.33
N ASP A 470 5.54 -28.70 -14.57
CA ASP A 470 5.95 -29.64 -15.62
C ASP A 470 7.42 -30.10 -15.52
N ARG A 471 8.20 -29.57 -14.57
CA ARG A 471 9.64 -29.85 -14.42
C ARG A 471 9.99 -31.00 -13.48
N VAL A 472 9.01 -31.69 -12.93
CA VAL A 472 9.24 -33.08 -12.48
C VAL A 472 9.26 -33.90 -13.76
N GLU A 473 10.46 -34.19 -14.26
CA GLU A 473 10.68 -34.92 -15.52
C GLU A 473 9.81 -36.18 -15.56
N TRP A 474 8.86 -36.18 -16.49
CA TRP A 474 8.14 -37.37 -16.92
C TRP A 474 8.99 -38.03 -18.00
N VAL A 475 9.87 -38.95 -17.58
CA VAL A 475 10.41 -40.01 -18.46
C VAL A 475 9.50 -41.22 -18.34
#